data_AF-A0A3Q9W0I7-F1
#
_entry.id   AF-A0A3Q9W0I7-F1
#
_cell.length_a   1.000
_cell.length_b   1.000
_cell.length_c   1.000
_cell.angle_alpha   90.00
_cell.angle_beta   90.00
_cell.angle_gamma   90.00
#
_symmetry.space_group_name_H-M   'P 1'
#
loop_
_entity.id
_entity.type
_entity.pdbx_description
1 polymer ?
#
loop_
_entity_poly.entity_id
_entity_poly.type
_entity_poly.pdbx_seq_one_letter_code
_entity_poly.pdbx_strand_id
1 'polypeptide(L)'
;MKRMLFILLAFPFLSFAGTLQCSGTVDKIGLHAPDRVMLKLSSMNKAVFICNTNAEWSVSGTPYTTSAQTCNALLSMLLYAKSTNTDMGHVWFDGNDVPTSCNGWEDWKSANIRHFLY
;
A
#
# COMPACT_ATOMS: atom_id res chain seq x y z
N MET A 1 20.06 -15.90 50.82
CA MET A 1 19.93 -16.12 49.36
C MET A 1 19.11 -14.98 48.77
N LYS A 2 19.76 -13.98 48.16
CA LYS A 2 19.14 -12.74 47.68
C LYS A 2 18.66 -12.96 46.24
N ARG A 3 17.35 -12.98 46.02
CA ARG A 3 16.75 -13.14 44.68
C ARG A 3 16.94 -11.83 43.90
N MET A 4 17.79 -11.84 42.87
CA MET A 4 17.87 -10.77 41.88
C MET A 4 16.64 -10.86 40.96
N LEU A 5 15.79 -9.84 40.99
CA LEU A 5 14.69 -9.65 40.06
C LEU A 5 15.26 -8.95 38.82
N PHE A 6 15.47 -9.69 37.72
CA PHE A 6 15.83 -9.13 36.42
C PHE A 6 14.57 -8.53 35.79
N ILE A 7 14.45 -7.20 35.80
CA ILE A 7 13.43 -6.46 35.05
C ILE A 7 13.86 -6.46 33.58
N LEU A 8 13.20 -7.28 32.75
CA LEU A 8 13.32 -7.22 31.30
C LEU A 8 12.67 -5.90 30.82
N LEU A 9 13.50 -4.92 30.48
CA LEU A 9 13.08 -3.72 29.76
C LEU A 9 12.68 -4.13 28.34
N ALA A 10 11.38 -4.29 28.12
CA ALA A 10 10.82 -4.42 26.79
C ALA A 10 10.95 -3.05 26.09
N PHE A 11 12.00 -2.88 25.29
CA PHE A 11 12.08 -1.76 24.35
C PHE A 11 11.00 -1.96 23.28
N PRO A 12 10.03 -1.05 23.11
CA PRO A 12 9.12 -1.12 21.99
C PRO A 12 9.93 -0.91 20.72
N PHE A 13 9.98 -1.92 19.85
CA PHE A 13 10.48 -1.75 18.49
C PHE A 13 9.57 -0.74 17.79
N LEU A 14 10.07 0.48 17.60
CA LEU A 14 9.41 1.50 16.79
C LEU A 14 9.42 1.02 15.34
N SER A 15 8.32 0.41 14.89
CA SER A 15 8.10 0.14 13.47
C SER A 15 7.77 1.47 12.80
N PHE A 16 8.71 2.01 12.04
CA PHE A 16 8.45 3.13 11.15
C PHE A 16 7.67 2.63 9.94
N ALA A 17 6.65 3.37 9.53
CA ALA A 17 5.93 3.10 8.30
C ALA A 17 6.89 3.26 7.11
N GLY A 18 6.84 2.30 6.19
CA GLY A 18 7.57 2.42 4.94
C GLY A 18 6.89 3.43 4.03
N THR A 19 7.71 4.20 3.31
CA THR A 19 7.29 4.99 2.15
C THR A 19 8.10 4.49 0.96
N LEU A 20 7.41 4.17 -0.13
CA LEU A 20 8.02 3.69 -1.36
C LEU A 20 7.37 4.35 -2.57
N GLN A 21 8.20 4.80 -3.50
CA GLN A 21 7.77 5.35 -4.77
C GLN A 21 8.01 4.31 -5.87
N CYS A 22 6.96 3.94 -6.60
CA CYS A 22 7.06 3.07 -7.77
C CYS A 22 6.53 3.78 -9.02
N SER A 23 7.03 3.38 -10.18
CA SER A 23 6.70 3.97 -11.49
C SER A 23 6.27 2.92 -12.51
N GLY A 24 5.87 3.37 -13.70
CA GLY A 24 5.52 2.49 -14.81
C GLY A 24 4.02 2.40 -15.07
N THR A 25 3.66 1.61 -16.07
CA THR A 25 2.28 1.35 -16.48
C THR A 25 1.52 0.44 -15.52
N VAL A 26 0.18 0.47 -15.57
CA VAL A 26 -0.69 -0.44 -14.81
C VAL A 26 -0.68 -1.85 -15.43
N ASP A 27 0.20 -2.72 -14.92
CA ASP A 27 0.31 -4.11 -15.37
C ASP A 27 -0.91 -4.94 -14.97
N LYS A 28 -1.36 -4.85 -13.71
CA LYS A 28 -2.61 -5.52 -13.25
C LYS A 28 -3.42 -4.61 -12.34
N ILE A 29 -4.74 -4.67 -12.51
CA ILE A 29 -5.70 -4.14 -11.56
C ILE A 29 -6.78 -5.20 -11.35
N GLY A 30 -7.24 -5.36 -10.12
CA GLY A 30 -8.22 -6.39 -9.78
C GLY A 30 -9.08 -5.99 -8.59
N LEU A 31 -10.25 -6.63 -8.50
CA LEU A 31 -11.12 -6.57 -7.34
C LEU A 31 -11.03 -7.89 -6.55
N HIS A 32 -10.95 -7.77 -5.24
CA HIS A 32 -10.90 -8.89 -4.32
C HIS A 32 -11.99 -8.73 -3.26
N ALA A 33 -12.78 -9.77 -3.04
CA ALA A 33 -13.87 -9.69 -2.08
C ALA A 33 -13.40 -9.51 -0.61
N PRO A 34 -14.15 -8.76 0.21
CA PRO A 34 -15.19 -7.81 -0.20
C PRO A 34 -14.58 -6.47 -0.64
N ASP A 35 -14.87 -6.04 -1.87
CA ASP A 35 -14.68 -4.66 -2.38
C ASP A 35 -13.25 -4.06 -2.30
N ARG A 36 -12.20 -4.88 -2.16
CA ARG A 36 -10.80 -4.42 -2.13
C ARG A 36 -10.21 -4.32 -3.52
N VAL A 37 -9.48 -3.23 -3.78
CA VAL A 37 -8.77 -3.02 -5.04
C VAL A 37 -7.32 -3.46 -4.89
N MET A 38 -6.84 -4.26 -5.84
CA MET A 38 -5.44 -4.64 -5.98
C MET A 38 -4.79 -3.95 -7.18
N LEU A 39 -3.59 -3.42 -7.01
CA LEU A 39 -2.79 -2.78 -8.06
C LEU A 39 -1.42 -3.44 -8.19
N LYS A 40 -0.97 -3.65 -9.42
CA LYS A 40 0.40 -3.95 -9.79
C LYS A 40 0.85 -3.03 -10.92
N LEU A 41 1.89 -2.24 -10.68
CA LEU A 41 2.60 -1.51 -11.72
C LEU A 41 3.65 -2.41 -12.40
N SER A 42 4.09 -2.06 -13.60
CA SER A 42 5.12 -2.84 -14.32
C SER A 42 6.47 -2.90 -13.60
N SER A 43 6.78 -1.95 -12.73
CA SER A 43 7.96 -1.99 -11.85
C SER A 43 7.83 -2.90 -10.62
N MET A 44 6.64 -3.47 -10.38
CA MET A 44 6.35 -4.28 -9.20
C MET A 44 6.42 -5.79 -9.51
N ASN A 45 6.83 -6.59 -8.53
CA ASN A 45 6.74 -8.06 -8.61
C ASN A 45 5.30 -8.56 -8.38
N LYS A 46 4.58 -7.98 -7.42
CA LYS A 46 3.27 -8.47 -6.95
C LYS A 46 2.22 -7.37 -6.90
N ALA A 47 0.95 -7.79 -6.93
CA ALA A 47 -0.18 -6.90 -6.74
C ALA A 47 -0.41 -6.65 -5.24
N VAL A 48 -0.77 -5.42 -4.89
CA VAL A 48 -0.91 -4.92 -3.51
C VAL A 48 -2.32 -4.39 -3.31
N PHE A 49 -2.91 -4.61 -2.14
CA PHE A 49 -4.19 -3.97 -1.79
C PHE A 49 -3.98 -2.48 -1.53
N ILE A 50 -4.74 -1.63 -2.22
CA ILE A 50 -4.54 -0.18 -2.19
C ILE A 50 -5.71 0.61 -1.60
N CYS A 51 -6.94 0.08 -1.67
CA CYS A 51 -8.13 0.71 -1.11
C CYS A 51 -9.34 -0.24 -1.10
N ASN A 52 -10.46 0.22 -0.53
CA ASN A 52 -11.76 -0.45 -0.55
C ASN A 52 -12.83 0.46 -1.19
N THR A 53 -13.64 -0.03 -2.11
CA THR A 53 -14.63 0.78 -2.85
C THR A 53 -15.93 1.03 -2.07
N ASN A 54 -16.10 0.43 -0.90
CA ASN A 54 -17.33 0.44 -0.11
C ASN A 54 -17.10 0.72 1.40
N ALA A 55 -15.85 0.94 1.82
CA ALA A 55 -15.49 1.23 3.20
C ALA A 55 -14.29 2.17 3.27
N GLU A 56 -14.06 2.76 4.45
CA GLU A 56 -12.83 3.49 4.72
C GLU A 56 -11.65 2.53 4.78
N TRP A 57 -10.60 2.84 4.01
CA TRP A 57 -9.37 2.05 3.97
C TRP A 57 -8.30 2.70 4.83
N SER A 58 -7.80 1.93 5.78
CA SER A 58 -6.71 2.33 6.68
C SER A 58 -5.68 1.22 6.72
N VAL A 59 -4.40 1.59 6.64
CA VAL A 59 -3.28 0.67 6.85
C VAL A 59 -2.45 1.16 8.04
N SER A 60 -1.85 0.22 8.77
CA SER A 60 -0.96 0.58 9.87
C SER A 60 0.26 1.35 9.36
N GLY A 61 0.71 2.33 10.14
CA GLY A 61 1.88 3.16 9.82
C GLY A 61 1.56 4.51 9.20
N THR A 62 0.36 4.71 8.66
CA THR A 62 -0.06 6.01 8.11
C THR A 62 -1.11 6.68 9.00
N PRO A 63 -1.04 8.00 9.24
CA PRO A 63 -2.04 8.71 10.04
C PRO A 63 -3.32 9.05 9.27
N TYR A 64 -3.39 8.72 7.97
CA TYR A 64 -4.48 9.08 7.08
C TYR A 64 -5.14 7.83 6.48
N THR A 65 -6.34 8.02 5.95
CA THR A 65 -7.17 6.96 5.37
C THR A 65 -7.61 7.33 3.97
N THR A 66 -8.03 6.33 3.21
CA THR A 66 -8.62 6.49 1.88
C THR A 66 -10.12 6.21 1.98
N SER A 67 -10.97 7.21 1.72
CA SER A 67 -12.42 7.01 1.70
C SER A 67 -12.86 6.15 0.51
N ALA A 68 -14.04 5.52 0.61
CA ALA A 68 -14.64 4.77 -0.49
C ALA A 68 -14.79 5.62 -1.78
N GLN A 69 -15.18 6.88 -1.65
CA GLN A 69 -15.28 7.81 -2.79
C GLN A 69 -13.92 8.05 -3.45
N THR A 70 -12.88 8.25 -2.65
CA THR A 70 -11.50 8.42 -3.16
C THR A 70 -11.02 7.13 -3.83
N CYS A 71 -11.32 5.97 -3.26
CA CYS A 71 -10.99 4.68 -3.86
C CYS A 71 -11.64 4.49 -5.24
N ASN A 72 -12.92 4.85 -5.39
CA ASN A 72 -13.61 4.76 -6.68
C ASN A 72 -13.01 5.71 -7.73
N ALA A 73 -12.57 6.91 -7.32
CA ALA A 73 -11.85 7.83 -8.20
C ALA A 73 -10.48 7.26 -8.61
N LEU A 74 -9.70 6.76 -7.65
CA LEU A 74 -8.42 6.07 -7.91
C LEU A 74 -8.60 4.89 -8.86
N LEU A 75 -9.60 4.03 -8.64
CA LEU A 75 -9.91 2.90 -9.49
C LEU A 75 -10.24 3.34 -10.92
N SER A 76 -11.03 4.39 -11.09
CA SER A 76 -11.37 4.94 -12.41
C SER A 76 -10.14 5.44 -13.17
N MET A 77 -9.25 6.17 -12.48
CA MET A 77 -8.00 6.66 -13.05
C MET A 77 -7.06 5.50 -13.45
N LEU A 78 -6.92 4.49 -12.58
CA LEU A 78 -6.08 3.32 -12.86
C LEU A 78 -6.63 2.47 -14.02
N LEU A 79 -7.96 2.32 -14.12
CA LEU A 79 -8.61 1.65 -15.25
C LEU A 79 -8.36 2.40 -16.56
N TYR A 80 -8.47 3.73 -16.54
CA TYR A 80 -8.13 4.56 -17.67
C TYR A 80 -6.66 4.36 -18.08
N ALA A 81 -5.72 4.54 -17.14
CA ALA A 81 -4.29 4.37 -17.41
C ALA A 81 -3.95 2.96 -17.92
N LYS A 82 -4.63 1.92 -17.42
CA LYS A 82 -4.49 0.57 -17.94
C LYS A 82 -4.98 0.45 -19.39
N SER A 83 -6.13 1.03 -19.71
CA SER A 83 -6.72 0.96 -21.05
C SER A 83 -5.91 1.73 -22.10
N THR A 84 -5.23 2.80 -21.70
CA THR A 84 -4.40 3.64 -22.58
C THR A 84 -2.93 3.28 -22.54
N ASN A 85 -2.53 2.32 -21.71
CA ASN A 85 -1.13 1.98 -21.44
C ASN A 85 -0.29 3.21 -21.04
N THR A 86 -0.90 4.14 -20.29
CA THR A 86 -0.23 5.36 -19.80
C THR A 86 0.73 5.01 -18.66
N ASP A 87 1.92 5.60 -18.68
CA ASP A 87 2.86 5.54 -17.56
C ASP A 87 2.30 6.33 -16.38
N MET A 88 2.22 5.73 -15.19
CA MET A 88 1.63 6.35 -14.00
C MET A 88 2.56 7.38 -13.32
N GLY A 89 3.71 7.67 -13.92
CA GLY A 89 4.72 8.56 -13.35
C GLY A 89 5.24 8.00 -12.04
N HIS A 90 4.90 8.67 -10.93
CA HIS A 90 5.32 8.29 -9.60
C HIS A 90 4.11 8.04 -8.70
N VAL A 91 3.93 6.79 -8.28
CA VAL A 91 2.91 6.36 -7.33
C VAL A 91 3.56 6.14 -5.97
N TRP A 92 3.07 6.88 -4.96
CA TRP A 92 3.59 6.84 -3.60
C TRP A 92 2.76 5.88 -2.74
N PHE A 93 3.40 4.81 -2.27
CA PHE A 93 2.85 3.81 -1.38
C PHE A 93 3.35 4.03 0.04
N ASP A 94 2.43 4.00 1.01
CA ASP A 94 2.75 4.14 2.42
C ASP A 94 2.08 3.07 3.28
N GLY A 95 2.76 2.66 4.35
CA GLY A 95 2.27 1.69 5.33
C GLY A 95 3.38 0.80 5.89
N ASN A 96 3.08 0.06 6.95
CA ASN A 96 4.03 -0.86 7.59
C ASN A 96 4.38 -2.07 6.69
N ASP A 97 3.51 -2.39 5.74
CA ASP A 97 3.68 -3.50 4.78
C ASP A 97 4.49 -3.09 3.53
N VAL A 98 4.90 -1.82 3.44
CA VAL A 98 5.68 -1.30 2.31
C VAL A 98 7.13 -1.79 2.37
N PRO A 99 7.63 -2.48 1.33
CA PRO A 99 9.01 -2.97 1.29
C PRO A 99 9.99 -1.83 0.96
N THR A 100 11.28 -2.15 1.01
CA THR A 100 12.36 -1.20 0.65
C THR A 100 12.51 -0.96 -0.86
N SER A 101 11.85 -1.75 -1.71
CA SER A 101 11.89 -1.60 -3.17
C SER A 101 10.62 -2.11 -3.85
N CYS A 102 10.33 -1.63 -5.06
CA CYS A 102 9.12 -2.01 -5.82
C CYS A 102 9.05 -3.51 -6.17
N ASN A 103 10.19 -4.19 -6.21
CA ASN A 103 10.26 -5.62 -6.47
C ASN A 103 10.26 -6.47 -5.18
N GLY A 104 10.05 -5.84 -4.02
CA GLY A 104 10.10 -6.47 -2.70
C GLY A 104 8.73 -6.81 -2.11
N TRP A 105 7.63 -6.66 -2.85
CA TRP A 105 6.29 -6.93 -2.30
C TRP A 105 6.09 -8.42 -2.04
N GLU A 106 5.47 -8.74 -0.92
CA GLU A 106 5.03 -10.09 -0.55
C GLU A 106 3.55 -10.29 -0.90
N ASP A 107 3.07 -11.53 -0.78
CA ASP A 107 1.67 -11.82 -1.02
C ASP A 107 0.77 -11.13 0.02
N TRP A 108 -0.40 -10.66 -0.44
CA TRP A 108 -1.46 -10.12 0.41
C TRP A 108 -1.09 -8.87 1.22
N LYS A 109 -0.05 -8.14 0.80
CA LYS A 109 0.35 -6.86 1.41
C LYS A 109 -0.61 -5.73 1.07
N SER A 110 -0.66 -4.77 1.97
CA SER A 110 -1.58 -3.62 1.90
C SER A 110 -0.80 -2.30 2.01
N ALA A 111 -1.21 -1.30 1.25
CA ALA A 111 -0.66 0.04 1.35
C ALA A 111 -1.74 1.09 1.10
N ASN A 112 -1.47 2.32 1.54
CA ASN A 112 -2.21 3.49 1.11
C ASN A 112 -1.48 4.11 -0.08
N ILE A 113 -2.21 4.50 -1.12
CA ILE A 113 -1.66 5.40 -2.15
C ILE A 113 -1.81 6.83 -1.63
N ARG A 114 -0.69 7.52 -1.36
CA ARG A 114 -0.72 8.92 -0.93
C ARG A 114 -1.18 9.85 -2.05
N HIS A 115 -0.58 9.69 -3.22
CA HIS A 115 -0.92 10.40 -4.45
C HIS A 115 -0.17 9.77 -5.64
N PHE A 116 -0.60 10.13 -6.84
CA PHE A 116 0.17 10.00 -8.08
C PHE A 116 -0.19 11.16 -9.01
N LEU A 117 0.69 11.44 -9.96
CA LEU A 117 0.47 12.42 -11.03
C LEU A 117 0.97 11.78 -12.33
N TYR A 118 0.12 11.71 -13.34
CA TYR A 118 0.43 11.14 -14.66
C TYR A 118 -0.24 11.91 -15.79
#